data_AF-A0A9P4YHH1-F1
#
_entry.id   AF-A0A9P4YHH1-F1
#
_cell.length_a   1.000
_cell.length_b   1.000
_cell.length_c   1.000
_cell.angle_alpha   90.00
_cell.angle_beta   90.00
_cell.angle_gamma   90.00
#
_symmetry.space_group_name_H-M   'P 1'
#
loop_
_entity.id
_entity.type
_entity.pdbx_description
1 polymer ?
#
loop_
_entity_poly.entity_id
_entity_poly.type
_entity_poly.pdbx_seq_one_letter_code
_entity_poly.pdbx_strand_id
1 'polypeptide(L)'
;MSNLNPGLSERFLNLKDKRPIEVWEDLWQEEKTPWDRGVHNPALEDTLQQKSDILGNAIIKIEGEGKRRKKALVPGCGRGVDCFLLASFGYDAYGLEYSTTALEECQKEAEKYGDLVKPRDEEIGSGKVVFLQGDFFKSDWVEKAGLEEGSFDLIYDYTFFCALNPLLRPGWALRHSQLLARSPQGYLICLEFPTTKDPALGGPPFASTPEAYLEHLSKPGEDIPYDDKGNVQAGLSNKTGDNGLVRVAHWHPERTHEVGKDSDGTVRDWVSIWCHK
;
A
#
# COMPACT_ATOMS: atom_id res chain seq x y z
N MET A 1 20.17 -4.73 16.03
CA MET A 1 19.96 -3.30 16.37
C MET A 1 19.22 -2.68 15.20
N SER A 2 18.05 -2.08 15.43
CA SER A 2 17.17 -1.63 14.35
C SER A 2 17.83 -0.50 13.53
N ASN A 3 17.97 -0.70 12.22
CA ASN A 3 18.37 0.32 11.24
C ASN A 3 17.28 1.41 11.04
N LEU A 4 16.47 1.68 12.06
CA LEU A 4 15.46 2.73 12.03
C LEU A 4 16.19 4.05 12.27
N ASN A 5 16.22 4.90 11.24
CA ASN A 5 16.86 6.20 11.29
C ASN A 5 16.23 7.03 12.44
N PRO A 6 16.99 7.36 13.50
CA PRO A 6 16.43 7.94 14.73
C PRO A 6 15.71 9.28 14.49
N GLY A 7 16.02 9.99 13.40
CA GLY A 7 15.39 11.26 13.08
C GLY A 7 13.95 11.19 12.59
N LEU A 8 13.46 10.05 12.06
CA LEU A 8 12.11 10.00 11.48
C LEU A 8 11.02 10.05 12.56
N SER A 9 11.08 9.14 13.53
CA SER A 9 10.08 9.08 14.60
C SER A 9 10.08 10.34 15.48
N GLU A 10 11.25 10.94 15.70
CA GLU A 10 11.38 12.20 16.45
C GLU A 10 10.59 13.36 15.82
N ARG A 11 10.55 13.44 14.48
CA ARG A 11 9.79 14.47 13.76
C ARG A 11 8.29 14.36 14.00
N PHE A 12 7.77 13.13 14.11
CA PHE A 12 6.35 12.89 14.39
C PHE A 12 5.98 13.05 15.87
N LEU A 13 6.95 12.99 16.78
CA LEU A 13 6.74 13.33 18.19
C LEU A 13 6.70 14.86 18.42
N ASN A 14 7.35 15.63 17.56
CA ASN A 14 7.48 17.08 17.70
C ASN A 14 6.78 17.84 16.56
N LEU A 15 5.46 17.72 16.50
CA LEU A 15 4.65 18.27 15.40
C LEU A 15 4.62 19.81 15.35
N LYS A 16 4.92 20.52 16.46
CA LYS A 16 4.90 22.00 16.55
C LYS A 16 3.73 22.64 15.77
N ASP A 17 2.51 22.19 16.09
CA ASP A 17 1.23 22.62 15.50
C ASP A 17 0.91 22.12 14.07
N LYS A 18 1.77 21.31 13.45
CA LYS A 18 1.49 20.67 12.17
C LYS A 18 0.59 19.44 12.31
N ARG A 19 -0.18 19.17 11.26
CA ARG A 19 -0.84 17.86 11.10
C ARG A 19 0.20 16.81 10.73
N PRO A 20 0.08 15.54 11.17
CA PRO A 20 1.03 14.49 10.82
C PRO A 20 1.29 14.36 9.32
N ILE A 21 0.27 14.60 8.49
CA ILE A 21 0.39 14.52 7.04
C ILE A 21 1.31 15.60 6.44
N GLU A 22 1.45 16.76 7.09
CA GLU A 22 2.32 17.86 6.66
C GLU A 22 3.79 17.59 6.97
N VAL A 23 4.08 16.72 7.94
CA VAL A 23 5.46 16.30 8.24
C VAL A 23 6.07 15.49 7.09
N TRP A 24 5.25 14.73 6.34
CA TRP A 24 5.73 14.01 5.17
C TRP A 24 6.21 14.96 4.06
N GLU A 25 5.49 16.06 3.82
CA GLU A 25 5.93 17.11 2.88
C GLU A 25 7.27 17.72 3.31
N ASP A 26 7.44 18.09 4.58
CA ASP A 26 8.71 18.63 5.06
C ASP A 26 9.88 17.66 4.82
N LEU A 27 9.66 16.37 5.03
CA LEU A 27 10.69 15.35 4.85
C LEU A 27 11.10 15.22 3.38
N TRP A 28 10.15 15.34 2.45
CA TRP A 28 10.45 15.39 1.03
C TRP A 28 11.21 16.66 0.63
N GLN A 29 10.78 17.83 1.11
CA GLN A 29 11.48 19.10 0.87
C GLN A 29 12.92 19.12 1.41
N GLU A 30 13.15 18.43 2.53
CA GLU A 30 14.48 18.28 3.14
C GLU A 30 15.30 17.12 2.54
N GLU A 31 14.79 16.43 1.51
CA GLU A 31 15.39 15.23 0.90
C GLU A 31 15.63 14.08 1.90
N LYS A 32 14.93 14.08 3.04
CA LYS A 32 15.04 13.06 4.10
C LYS A 32 14.02 11.97 3.87
N THR A 33 14.34 11.06 2.97
CA THR A 33 13.45 9.96 2.54
C THR A 33 14.00 8.57 2.91
N PRO A 34 14.24 8.26 4.21
CA PRO A 34 14.87 7.00 4.63
C PRO A 34 14.02 5.75 4.40
N TRP A 35 12.75 5.88 4.00
CA TRP A 35 11.92 4.77 3.55
C TRP A 35 12.13 4.43 2.08
N ASP A 36 12.60 5.39 1.28
CA ASP A 36 12.75 5.21 -0.16
C ASP A 36 13.93 4.29 -0.50
N ARG A 37 13.73 3.46 -1.51
CA ARG A 37 14.69 2.46 -1.99
C ARG A 37 15.05 2.66 -3.45
N GLY A 38 14.38 3.58 -4.15
CA GLY A 38 14.58 3.85 -5.57
C GLY A 38 14.13 2.72 -6.51
N VAL A 39 13.63 1.60 -5.97
CA VAL A 39 13.18 0.42 -6.73
C VAL A 39 11.96 -0.19 -6.04
N HIS A 40 11.10 -0.86 -6.81
CA HIS A 40 9.96 -1.61 -6.29
C HIS A 40 10.41 -2.70 -5.31
N ASN A 41 9.51 -3.14 -4.44
CA ASN A 41 9.79 -4.31 -3.61
C ASN A 41 9.69 -5.59 -4.47
N PRO A 42 10.73 -6.45 -4.54
CA PRO A 42 10.67 -7.67 -5.34
C PRO A 42 9.53 -8.62 -4.93
N ALA A 43 9.06 -8.55 -3.68
CA ALA A 43 7.90 -9.31 -3.22
C ALA A 43 6.63 -8.99 -4.04
N LEU A 44 6.43 -7.74 -4.48
CA LEU A 44 5.29 -7.38 -5.33
C LEU A 44 5.41 -8.04 -6.71
N GLU A 45 6.60 -7.98 -7.33
CA GLU A 45 6.85 -8.61 -8.63
C GLU A 45 6.60 -10.13 -8.56
N ASP A 46 7.15 -10.79 -7.55
CA ASP A 46 6.99 -12.23 -7.33
C ASP A 46 5.50 -12.55 -7.07
N THR A 47 4.77 -11.71 -6.32
CA THR A 47 3.33 -11.87 -6.08
C THR A 47 2.52 -11.81 -7.37
N LEU A 48 2.76 -10.81 -8.22
CA LEU A 48 2.03 -10.63 -9.49
C LEU A 48 2.25 -11.81 -10.44
N GLN A 49 3.43 -12.44 -10.41
CA GLN A 49 3.74 -13.62 -11.23
C GLN A 49 3.14 -14.90 -10.64
N GLN A 50 3.36 -15.14 -9.35
CA GLN A 50 3.11 -16.42 -8.70
C GLN A 50 1.66 -16.59 -8.21
N LYS A 51 0.92 -15.50 -8.01
CA LYS A 51 -0.48 -15.50 -7.52
C LYS A 51 -1.48 -15.13 -8.61
N SER A 52 -1.14 -15.36 -9.87
CA SER A 52 -2.01 -15.08 -11.02
C SER A 52 -3.29 -15.94 -11.04
N ASP A 53 -3.30 -17.08 -10.34
CA ASP A 53 -4.49 -17.89 -10.08
C ASP A 53 -5.53 -17.18 -9.19
N ILE A 54 -5.07 -16.32 -8.27
CA ILE A 54 -5.92 -15.50 -7.41
C ILE A 54 -6.22 -14.15 -8.09
N LEU A 55 -5.17 -13.44 -8.51
CA LEU A 55 -5.26 -12.07 -9.01
C LEU A 55 -5.82 -12.00 -10.44
N GLY A 56 -5.76 -13.08 -11.21
CA GLY A 56 -6.08 -13.11 -12.63
C GLY A 56 -5.14 -12.24 -13.47
N ASN A 57 -5.58 -11.95 -14.70
CA ASN A 57 -4.81 -11.10 -15.62
C ASN A 57 -5.14 -9.61 -15.43
N ALA A 58 -4.23 -8.74 -15.89
CA ALA A 58 -4.44 -7.29 -15.91
C ALA A 58 -5.53 -6.84 -16.90
N ILE A 59 -6.10 -7.75 -17.69
CA ILE A 59 -7.21 -7.47 -18.61
C ILE A 59 -8.48 -8.19 -18.13
N ILE A 60 -9.53 -7.41 -17.88
CA ILE A 60 -10.87 -7.92 -17.60
C ILE A 60 -11.68 -7.96 -18.89
N LYS A 61 -12.32 -9.10 -19.15
CA LYS A 61 -13.36 -9.23 -20.18
C LYS A 61 -14.70 -8.90 -19.53
N ILE A 62 -15.42 -7.95 -20.10
CA ILE A 62 -16.77 -7.59 -19.69
C ILE A 62 -17.72 -8.09 -20.77
N GLU A 63 -18.67 -8.93 -20.39
CA GLU A 63 -19.66 -9.47 -21.30
C GLU A 63 -20.47 -8.33 -21.95
N GLY A 64 -20.50 -8.29 -23.28
CA GLY A 64 -21.19 -7.23 -24.03
C GLY A 64 -20.44 -5.90 -24.15
N GLU A 65 -19.41 -5.63 -23.35
CA GLU A 65 -18.67 -4.35 -23.33
C GLU A 65 -17.20 -4.47 -23.76
N GLY A 66 -16.71 -5.68 -23.98
CA GLY A 66 -15.38 -5.93 -24.55
C GLY A 66 -14.31 -6.18 -23.48
N LYS A 67 -13.16 -5.51 -23.60
CA LYS A 67 -12.01 -5.69 -22.70
C LYS A 67 -11.59 -4.34 -22.12
N ARG A 68 -11.21 -4.34 -20.83
CA ARG A 68 -10.56 -3.19 -20.19
C ARG A 68 -9.35 -3.63 -19.36
N ARG A 69 -8.41 -2.71 -19.14
CA ARG A 69 -7.33 -2.90 -18.16
C ARG A 69 -7.89 -2.84 -16.74
N LYS A 70 -7.26 -3.57 -15.83
CA LYS A 70 -7.44 -3.45 -14.39
C LYS A 70 -6.81 -2.15 -13.90
N LYS A 71 -7.51 -1.44 -13.01
CA LYS A 71 -6.97 -0.26 -12.33
C LYS A 71 -6.27 -0.68 -11.05
N ALA A 72 -5.03 -0.26 -10.85
CA ALA A 72 -4.26 -0.52 -9.64
C ALA A 72 -3.98 0.79 -8.88
N LEU A 73 -4.14 0.80 -7.55
CA LEU A 73 -3.82 1.95 -6.69
C LEU A 73 -2.61 1.65 -5.79
N VAL A 74 -1.71 2.61 -5.65
CA VAL A 74 -0.65 2.63 -4.64
C VAL A 74 -0.84 3.87 -3.75
N PRO A 75 -1.38 3.75 -2.53
CA PRO A 75 -1.52 4.87 -1.60
C PRO A 75 -0.18 5.22 -0.95
N GLY A 76 0.11 6.51 -0.80
CA GLY A 76 1.41 6.98 -0.33
C GLY A 76 2.55 6.54 -1.25
N CYS A 77 2.38 6.74 -2.56
CA CYS A 77 3.26 6.13 -3.56
C CYS A 77 4.70 6.67 -3.55
N GLY A 78 4.99 7.76 -2.83
CA GLY A 78 6.33 8.31 -2.70
C GLY A 78 6.90 8.73 -4.05
N ARG A 79 7.92 8.01 -4.54
CA ARG A 79 8.51 8.21 -5.88
C ARG A 79 7.84 7.41 -7.00
N GLY A 80 6.81 6.63 -6.69
CA GLY A 80 5.96 5.96 -7.70
C GLY A 80 6.54 4.68 -8.30
N VAL A 81 7.64 4.15 -7.77
CA VAL A 81 8.36 2.99 -8.34
C VAL A 81 7.48 1.75 -8.52
N ASP A 82 6.58 1.49 -7.56
CA ASP A 82 5.65 0.36 -7.64
C ASP A 82 4.56 0.57 -8.71
N CYS A 83 4.21 1.82 -9.04
CA CYS A 83 3.27 2.12 -10.12
C CYS A 83 3.86 1.74 -11.48
N PHE A 84 5.15 2.00 -11.71
CA PHE A 84 5.82 1.59 -12.94
C PHE A 84 5.90 0.07 -13.07
N LEU A 85 6.14 -0.65 -11.97
CA LEU A 85 6.07 -2.11 -11.96
C LEU A 85 4.67 -2.59 -12.35
N LEU A 86 3.62 -2.08 -11.70
CA LEU A 86 2.23 -2.45 -12.01
C LEU A 86 1.87 -2.18 -13.46
N ALA A 87 2.28 -1.03 -14.00
CA ALA A 87 2.11 -0.70 -15.41
C ALA A 87 2.84 -1.69 -16.34
N SER A 88 4.03 -2.18 -15.96
CA SER A 88 4.75 -3.21 -16.72
C SER A 88 4.01 -4.55 -16.76
N PHE A 89 3.17 -4.85 -15.77
CA PHE A 89 2.27 -6.01 -15.77
C PHE A 89 0.93 -5.73 -16.48
N GLY A 90 0.77 -4.54 -17.06
CA GLY A 90 -0.39 -4.17 -17.88
C GLY A 90 -1.54 -3.49 -17.14
N TYR A 91 -1.38 -3.18 -15.85
CA TYR A 91 -2.38 -2.44 -15.06
C TYR A 91 -2.34 -0.95 -15.40
N ASP A 92 -3.51 -0.30 -15.44
CA ASP A 92 -3.56 1.15 -15.35
C ASP A 92 -3.29 1.55 -13.89
N ALA A 93 -2.06 1.98 -13.60
CA ALA A 93 -1.58 2.23 -12.27
C ALA A 93 -1.78 3.69 -11.84
N TYR A 94 -2.27 3.87 -10.63
CA TYR A 94 -2.55 5.15 -10.01
C TYR A 94 -1.74 5.25 -8.71
N GLY A 95 -0.84 6.23 -8.64
CA GLY A 95 -0.13 6.56 -7.40
C GLY A 95 -0.82 7.73 -6.72
N LEU A 96 -1.24 7.56 -5.46
CA LEU A 96 -1.79 8.65 -4.66
C LEU A 96 -0.74 9.15 -3.67
N GLU A 97 -0.45 10.44 -3.69
CA GLU A 97 0.54 11.05 -2.81
C GLU A 97 0.02 12.40 -2.29
N TYR A 98 0.26 12.69 -1.02
CA TYR A 98 -0.12 13.97 -0.44
C TYR A 98 0.92 15.05 -0.73
N SER A 99 2.20 14.71 -0.56
CA SER A 99 3.32 15.63 -0.71
C SER A 99 3.42 16.16 -2.14
N THR A 100 3.41 17.48 -2.29
CA THR A 100 3.62 18.13 -3.59
C THR A 100 5.03 17.81 -4.09
N THR A 101 6.03 17.89 -3.21
CA THR A 101 7.43 17.59 -3.58
C THR A 101 7.60 16.14 -4.02
N ALA A 102 6.99 15.17 -3.32
CA ALA A 102 7.03 13.77 -3.75
C ALA A 102 6.36 13.54 -5.11
N LEU A 103 5.26 14.25 -5.38
CA LEU A 103 4.56 14.18 -6.66
C LEU A 103 5.40 14.75 -7.81
N GLU A 104 6.14 15.83 -7.58
CA GLU A 104 7.13 16.35 -8.54
C GLU A 104 8.23 15.33 -8.82
N GLU A 105 8.70 14.61 -7.79
CA GLU A 105 9.66 13.50 -7.96
C GLU A 105 9.06 12.34 -8.77
N CYS A 106 7.80 11.96 -8.51
CA CYS A 106 7.08 10.98 -9.34
C CYS A 106 7.03 11.40 -10.81
N GLN A 107 6.77 12.69 -11.09
CA GLN A 107 6.72 13.23 -12.45
C GLN A 107 8.09 13.20 -13.13
N LYS A 108 9.16 13.58 -12.42
CA LYS A 108 10.54 13.46 -12.93
C LYS A 108 10.92 12.01 -13.23
N GLU A 109 10.54 11.08 -12.37
CA GLU A 109 10.73 9.65 -12.64
C GLU A 109 9.89 9.21 -13.84
N ALA A 110 8.64 9.66 -13.96
CA ALA A 110 7.79 9.37 -15.12
C ALA A 110 8.38 9.90 -16.44
N GLU A 111 9.08 11.02 -16.43
CA GLU A 111 9.79 11.53 -17.61
C GLU A 111 10.99 10.65 -18.00
N LYS A 112 11.70 10.10 -17.01
CA LYS A 112 12.80 9.15 -17.23
C LYS A 112 12.30 7.79 -17.72
N TYR A 113 11.19 7.31 -17.16
CA TYR A 113 10.61 5.99 -17.42
C TYR A 113 9.61 5.99 -18.58
N GLY A 114 9.01 7.13 -18.92
CA GLY A 114 8.13 7.46 -20.06
C GLY A 114 7.40 6.30 -20.73
N ASP A 115 7.40 6.30 -22.06
CA ASP A 115 6.95 5.17 -22.90
C ASP A 115 7.86 3.92 -22.80
N LEU A 116 8.81 3.90 -21.84
CA LEU A 116 9.85 2.87 -21.70
C LEU A 116 9.53 1.84 -20.61
N VAL A 117 8.38 1.94 -19.92
CA VAL A 117 7.90 0.83 -19.09
C VAL A 117 7.65 -0.35 -20.02
N LYS A 118 8.65 -1.24 -20.10
CA LYS A 118 8.57 -2.41 -20.98
C LYS A 118 7.54 -3.38 -20.42
N PRO A 119 6.61 -3.87 -21.25
CA PRO A 119 5.67 -4.86 -20.79
C PRO A 119 6.41 -6.14 -20.38
N ARG A 120 5.92 -6.78 -19.32
CA ARG A 120 6.33 -8.15 -18.97
C ARG A 120 5.72 -9.17 -19.91
N ASP A 121 4.59 -8.82 -20.53
CA ASP A 121 3.89 -9.60 -21.53
C ASP A 121 3.49 -8.68 -22.70
N GLU A 122 4.12 -8.87 -23.86
CA GLU A 122 3.90 -8.08 -25.08
C GLU A 122 2.46 -8.17 -25.61
N GLU A 123 1.74 -9.27 -25.36
CA GLU A 123 0.35 -9.42 -25.79
C GLU A 123 -0.60 -8.56 -24.94
N ILE A 124 -0.26 -8.38 -23.67
CA ILE A 124 -1.01 -7.50 -22.76
C ILE A 124 -0.59 -6.05 -22.99
N GLY A 125 0.70 -5.79 -23.20
CA GLY A 125 1.28 -4.45 -23.29
C GLY A 125 1.23 -3.71 -21.94
N SER A 126 1.96 -2.60 -21.84
CA SER A 126 2.02 -1.80 -20.62
C SER A 126 0.73 -1.00 -20.41
N GLY A 127 0.34 -0.83 -19.15
CA GLY A 127 -0.70 0.11 -18.78
C GLY A 127 -0.15 1.52 -18.59
N LYS A 128 -1.03 2.48 -18.34
CA LYS A 128 -0.62 3.86 -18.03
C LYS A 128 -0.22 4.01 -16.56
N VAL A 129 0.58 5.03 -16.27
CA VAL A 129 0.85 5.50 -14.90
C VAL A 129 0.25 6.88 -14.73
N VAL A 130 -0.51 7.08 -13.67
CA VAL A 130 -1.14 8.36 -13.31
C VAL A 130 -0.81 8.68 -11.87
N PHE A 131 -0.23 9.85 -11.61
CA PHE A 131 0.04 10.33 -10.26
C PHE A 131 -1.00 11.37 -9.86
N LEU A 132 -1.62 11.17 -8.70
CA LEU A 132 -2.69 11.98 -8.15
C LEU A 132 -2.24 12.60 -6.84
N GLN A 133 -2.46 13.91 -6.69
CA GLN A 133 -2.28 14.57 -5.41
C GLN A 133 -3.55 14.42 -4.56
N GLY A 134 -3.42 13.95 -3.33
CA GLY A 134 -4.56 13.89 -2.44
C GLY A 134 -4.29 13.33 -1.05
N ASP A 135 -5.23 13.59 -0.16
CA ASP A 135 -5.32 12.93 1.14
C ASP A 135 -6.07 11.62 0.97
N PHE A 136 -5.43 10.49 1.28
CA PHE A 136 -6.01 9.15 1.17
C PHE A 136 -7.38 9.05 1.83
N PHE A 137 -7.57 9.69 2.98
CA PHE A 137 -8.81 9.63 3.75
C PHE A 137 -9.95 10.46 3.16
N LYS A 138 -9.72 11.21 2.09
CA LYS A 138 -10.74 12.03 1.41
C LYS A 138 -11.16 11.40 0.07
N SER A 139 -12.30 11.85 -0.45
CA SER A 139 -12.84 11.41 -1.75
C SER A 139 -12.66 12.45 -2.86
N ASP A 140 -12.18 13.66 -2.55
CA ASP A 140 -12.07 14.74 -3.55
C ASP A 140 -11.08 14.42 -4.67
N TRP A 141 -10.01 13.67 -4.37
CA TRP A 141 -9.06 13.22 -5.39
C TRP A 141 -9.65 12.17 -6.32
N VAL A 142 -10.61 11.36 -5.86
CA VAL A 142 -11.31 10.35 -6.69
C VAL A 142 -12.14 11.06 -7.76
N GLU A 143 -12.95 12.04 -7.33
CA GLU A 143 -13.78 12.85 -8.23
C GLU A 143 -12.93 13.64 -9.24
N LYS A 144 -11.88 14.32 -8.76
CA LYS A 144 -10.94 15.08 -9.62
C LYS A 144 -10.27 14.21 -10.69
N ALA A 145 -10.04 12.92 -10.39
CA ALA A 145 -9.46 11.97 -11.32
C ALA A 145 -10.49 11.37 -12.30
N GLY A 146 -11.78 11.72 -12.20
CA GLY A 146 -12.86 11.11 -12.98
C GLY A 146 -13.04 9.62 -12.67
N LEU A 147 -12.75 9.23 -11.43
CA LEU A 147 -12.90 7.87 -10.94
C LEU A 147 -14.16 7.73 -10.08
N GLU A 148 -14.52 6.48 -9.80
CA GLU A 148 -15.61 6.13 -8.88
C GLU A 148 -15.02 5.42 -7.65
N GLU A 149 -15.68 5.55 -6.51
CA GLU A 149 -15.41 4.70 -5.35
C GLU A 149 -15.62 3.22 -5.74
N GLY A 150 -14.82 2.32 -5.20
CA GLY A 150 -14.91 0.88 -5.51
C GLY A 150 -14.50 0.54 -6.95
N SER A 151 -13.66 1.36 -7.59
CA SER A 151 -13.27 1.15 -9.00
C SER A 151 -11.85 0.58 -9.20
N PHE A 152 -11.10 0.37 -8.11
CA PHE A 152 -9.76 -0.23 -8.18
C PHE A 152 -9.82 -1.75 -8.08
N ASP A 153 -9.38 -2.43 -9.14
CA ASP A 153 -9.32 -3.90 -9.19
C ASP A 153 -8.12 -4.45 -8.40
N LEU A 154 -7.11 -3.61 -8.15
CA LEU A 154 -5.97 -3.93 -7.30
C LEU A 154 -5.61 -2.72 -6.43
N ILE A 155 -5.29 -2.94 -5.16
CA ILE A 155 -4.62 -1.95 -4.32
C ILE A 155 -3.38 -2.58 -3.73
N TYR A 156 -2.26 -1.86 -3.70
CA TYR A 156 -1.01 -2.33 -3.10
C TYR A 156 -0.59 -1.42 -1.93
N ASP A 157 -0.69 -1.94 -0.70
CA ASP A 157 -0.22 -1.26 0.51
C ASP A 157 1.17 -1.80 0.89
N TYR A 158 2.19 -0.94 0.75
CA TYR A 158 3.53 -1.20 1.28
C TYR A 158 4.10 0.08 1.87
N THR A 159 4.60 -0.03 3.10
CA THR A 159 5.04 1.09 3.94
C THR A 159 3.99 2.17 4.24
N PHE A 160 2.77 2.05 3.71
CA PHE A 160 1.68 2.99 3.98
C PHE A 160 1.00 2.72 5.33
N PHE A 161 0.49 1.50 5.57
CA PHE A 161 -0.12 1.16 6.88
C PHE A 161 0.82 1.43 8.08
N CYS A 162 2.10 1.11 7.92
CA CYS A 162 3.10 1.30 8.98
C CYS A 162 3.50 2.78 9.17
N ALA A 163 3.26 3.63 8.19
CA ALA A 163 3.50 5.08 8.31
C ALA A 163 2.41 5.77 9.16
N LEU A 164 1.23 5.15 9.30
CA LEU A 164 0.10 5.72 10.00
C LEU A 164 0.18 5.52 11.51
N ASN A 165 -0.16 6.57 12.25
CA ASN A 165 -0.46 6.45 13.68
C ASN A 165 -1.56 5.39 13.87
N PRO A 166 -1.45 4.45 14.84
CA PRO A 166 -2.45 3.41 15.06
C PRO A 166 -3.90 3.89 15.14
N LEU A 167 -4.14 5.12 15.62
CA LEU A 167 -5.47 5.75 15.68
C LEU A 167 -6.12 5.98 14.30
N LEU A 168 -5.34 6.01 13.22
CA LEU A 168 -5.83 6.17 11.86
C LEU A 168 -6.14 4.84 11.16
N ARG A 169 -5.78 3.71 11.76
CA ARG A 169 -5.91 2.38 11.15
C ARG A 169 -7.36 1.92 10.89
N PRO A 170 -8.35 2.25 11.75
CA PRO A 170 -9.75 2.01 11.43
C PRO A 170 -10.18 2.72 10.14
N GLY A 171 -9.83 4.01 10.01
CA GLY A 171 -10.10 4.80 8.81
C GLY A 171 -9.35 4.29 7.58
N TRP A 172 -8.13 3.78 7.76
CA TRP A 172 -7.33 3.19 6.69
C TRP A 172 -7.98 1.94 6.11
N ALA A 173 -8.47 1.06 6.98
CA ALA A 173 -9.17 -0.15 6.56
C ALA A 173 -10.48 0.20 5.86
N LEU A 174 -11.25 1.14 6.41
CA LEU A 174 -12.50 1.61 5.81
C LEU A 174 -12.25 2.16 4.40
N ARG A 175 -11.23 3.00 4.24
CA ARG A 175 -10.92 3.62 2.97
C ARG A 175 -10.48 2.59 1.92
N HIS A 176 -9.66 1.61 2.30
CA HIS A 176 -9.33 0.49 1.42
C HIS A 176 -10.57 -0.27 0.96
N SER A 177 -11.47 -0.62 1.89
CA SER A 177 -12.73 -1.31 1.57
C SER A 177 -13.62 -0.50 0.60
N GLN A 178 -13.69 0.82 0.79
CA GLN A 178 -14.46 1.72 -0.08
C GLN A 178 -13.86 1.88 -1.48
N LEU A 179 -12.54 1.96 -1.60
CA LEU A 179 -11.83 2.14 -2.88
C LEU A 179 -11.77 0.86 -3.71
N LEU A 180 -11.75 -0.29 -3.04
CA LEU A 180 -11.57 -1.59 -3.68
C LEU A 180 -12.83 -2.04 -4.41
N ALA A 181 -12.66 -2.48 -5.65
CA ALA A 181 -13.72 -3.11 -6.43
C ALA A 181 -14.28 -4.35 -5.72
N ARG A 182 -15.56 -4.61 -5.92
CA ARG A 182 -16.22 -5.75 -5.29
C ARG A 182 -15.67 -7.08 -5.80
N SER A 183 -15.82 -8.12 -4.99
CA SER A 183 -15.46 -9.48 -5.38
C SER A 183 -16.35 -9.96 -6.53
N PRO A 184 -15.81 -10.78 -7.45
CA PRO A 184 -14.46 -11.38 -7.43
C PRO A 184 -13.38 -10.55 -8.16
N GLN A 185 -13.59 -9.27 -8.42
CA GLN A 185 -12.66 -8.46 -9.24
C GLN A 185 -11.56 -7.77 -8.44
N GLY A 186 -11.87 -7.24 -7.25
CA GLY A 186 -10.96 -6.41 -6.47
C GLY A 186 -10.12 -7.19 -5.44
N TYR A 187 -8.80 -6.96 -5.47
CA TYR A 187 -7.86 -7.48 -4.49
C TYR A 187 -7.00 -6.39 -3.85
N LEU A 188 -6.80 -6.46 -2.54
CA LEU A 188 -5.81 -5.67 -1.81
C LEU A 188 -4.61 -6.56 -1.48
N ILE A 189 -3.42 -6.17 -1.93
CA ILE A 189 -2.14 -6.77 -1.53
C ILE A 189 -1.56 -5.90 -0.43
N CYS A 190 -1.25 -6.49 0.72
CA CYS A 190 -0.49 -5.84 1.78
C CYS A 190 0.87 -6.50 1.90
N LEU A 191 1.94 -5.71 1.78
CA LEU A 191 3.27 -6.12 2.21
C LEU A 191 3.48 -5.62 3.64
N GLU A 192 3.42 -6.56 4.57
CA GLU A 192 3.36 -6.32 5.99
C GLU A 192 4.77 -6.11 6.54
N PHE A 193 5.07 -4.88 6.93
CA PHE A 193 6.36 -4.44 7.45
C PHE A 193 6.15 -3.26 8.43
N PRO A 194 6.95 -3.13 9.51
CA PRO A 194 7.80 -4.14 10.13
C PRO A 194 6.98 -5.04 11.08
N THR A 195 7.07 -6.36 10.88
CA THR A 195 6.25 -7.36 11.60
C THR A 195 6.80 -7.77 12.97
N THR A 196 8.09 -7.51 13.23
CA THR A 196 8.78 -7.91 14.46
C THR A 196 9.25 -6.71 15.30
N LYS A 197 8.86 -5.49 14.92
CA LYS A 197 9.20 -4.27 15.66
C LYS A 197 8.43 -4.26 16.99
N ASP A 198 9.12 -3.96 18.08
CA ASP A 198 8.49 -3.66 19.37
C ASP A 198 7.62 -2.39 19.25
N PRO A 199 6.29 -2.47 19.49
CA PRO A 199 5.41 -1.31 19.38
C PRO A 199 5.77 -0.17 20.35
N ALA A 200 6.44 -0.46 21.48
CA ALA A 200 6.90 0.56 22.42
C ALA A 200 7.94 1.52 21.82
N LEU A 201 8.58 1.14 20.72
CA LEU A 201 9.52 1.99 19.97
C LEU A 201 8.80 3.05 19.08
N GLY A 202 7.46 3.05 19.06
CA GLY A 202 6.67 4.04 18.32
C GLY A 202 6.84 3.95 16.80
N GLY A 203 6.77 5.08 16.11
CA GLY A 203 6.88 5.16 14.66
C GLY A 203 6.80 6.62 14.16
N PRO A 204 6.74 6.83 12.83
CA PRO A 204 6.80 5.82 11.78
C PRO A 204 8.23 5.27 11.51
N PRO A 205 8.36 4.07 10.92
CA PRO A 205 7.28 3.08 10.76
C PRO A 205 6.86 2.51 12.13
N PHE A 206 5.56 2.41 12.39
CA PHE A 206 4.98 1.75 13.55
C PHE A 206 5.04 0.23 13.39
N ALA A 207 4.96 -0.52 14.49
CA ALA A 207 4.83 -1.98 14.43
C ALA A 207 3.54 -2.37 13.69
N SER A 208 3.66 -3.31 12.75
CA SER A 208 2.61 -3.70 11.82
C SER A 208 2.60 -5.23 11.68
N THR A 209 2.09 -5.90 12.71
CA THR A 209 2.02 -7.36 12.74
C THR A 209 0.88 -7.88 11.84
N PRO A 210 0.94 -9.14 11.38
CA PRO A 210 -0.15 -9.74 10.61
C PRO A 210 -1.52 -9.69 11.31
N GLU A 211 -1.54 -9.76 12.64
CA GLU A 211 -2.75 -9.64 13.44
C GLU A 211 -3.36 -8.23 13.33
N ALA A 212 -2.53 -7.19 13.24
CA ALA A 212 -3.04 -5.82 13.08
C ALA A 212 -3.76 -5.65 11.74
N TYR A 213 -3.19 -6.17 10.65
CA TYR A 213 -3.86 -6.19 9.34
C TYR A 213 -5.17 -6.99 9.42
N LEU A 214 -5.14 -8.18 10.03
CA LEU A 214 -6.31 -9.04 10.16
C LEU A 214 -7.47 -8.38 10.92
N GLU A 215 -7.21 -7.81 12.10
CA GLU A 215 -8.28 -7.21 12.90
C GLU A 215 -8.88 -5.98 12.20
N HIS A 216 -8.05 -5.09 11.64
CA HIS A 216 -8.53 -3.87 10.97
C HIS A 216 -9.25 -4.17 9.65
N LEU A 217 -8.70 -5.03 8.79
CA LEU A 217 -9.31 -5.33 7.48
C LEU A 217 -10.56 -6.21 7.60
N SER A 218 -10.68 -7.02 8.65
CA SER A 218 -11.89 -7.82 8.88
C SER A 218 -13.09 -6.98 9.33
N LYS A 219 -12.85 -5.82 9.94
CA LYS A 219 -13.88 -4.89 10.43
C LYS A 219 -13.55 -3.42 10.09
N PRO A 220 -13.56 -3.05 8.80
CA PRO A 220 -13.16 -1.72 8.35
C PRO A 220 -13.98 -0.61 9.01
N GLY A 221 -13.27 0.35 9.61
CA GLY A 221 -13.87 1.50 10.29
C GLY A 221 -14.24 1.27 11.75
N GLU A 222 -14.15 0.05 12.27
CA GLU A 222 -14.36 -0.21 13.70
C GLU A 222 -13.10 0.08 14.52
N ASP A 223 -13.30 0.61 15.73
CA ASP A 223 -12.21 0.81 16.68
C ASP A 223 -11.70 -0.56 17.19
N ILE A 224 -10.43 -0.85 16.90
CA ILE A 224 -9.77 -2.07 17.37
C ILE A 224 -8.93 -1.76 18.61
N PRO A 225 -9.14 -2.44 19.74
CA PRO A 225 -8.40 -2.18 20.97
C PRO A 225 -6.95 -2.68 20.88
N TYR A 226 -6.07 -1.90 21.51
CA TYR A 226 -4.67 -2.22 21.70
C TYR A 226 -4.39 -2.48 23.19
N ASP A 227 -3.42 -3.34 23.50
CA ASP A 227 -2.94 -3.55 24.87
C ASP A 227 -2.05 -2.39 25.34
N ASP A 228 -1.65 -2.42 26.61
CA ASP A 228 -0.76 -1.44 27.23
C ASP A 228 0.65 -1.40 26.61
N LYS A 229 1.02 -2.41 25.84
CA LYS A 229 2.27 -2.52 25.09
C LYS A 229 2.13 -2.07 23.64
N GLY A 230 0.94 -1.66 23.20
CA GLY A 230 0.68 -1.23 21.83
C GLY A 230 0.52 -2.37 20.82
N ASN A 231 0.28 -3.60 21.26
CA ASN A 231 -0.12 -4.71 20.38
C ASN A 231 -1.63 -4.71 20.19
N VAL A 232 -2.08 -5.11 19.00
CA VAL A 232 -3.51 -5.32 18.76
C VAL A 232 -4.00 -6.50 19.62
N GLN A 233 -5.18 -6.39 20.22
CA GLN A 233 -5.76 -7.50 20.96
C GLN A 233 -6.36 -8.52 19.98
N ALA A 234 -5.61 -9.57 19.67
CA ALA A 234 -5.98 -10.59 18.69
C ALA A 234 -7.18 -11.45 19.13
N GLY A 235 -7.96 -11.93 18.17
CA GLY A 235 -9.07 -12.87 18.38
C GLY A 235 -10.44 -12.20 18.58
N LEU A 236 -10.52 -10.88 18.35
CA LEU A 236 -11.79 -10.15 18.33
C LEU A 236 -12.52 -10.34 16.99
N SER A 237 -11.78 -10.59 15.91
CA SER A 237 -12.28 -10.93 14.58
C SER A 237 -12.52 -12.45 14.44
N ASN A 238 -13.56 -12.97 15.10
CA ASN A 238 -14.08 -14.32 14.78
C ASN A 238 -15.10 -14.29 13.63
N LYS A 239 -15.49 -13.09 13.18
CA LYS A 239 -16.42 -12.84 12.08
C LYS A 239 -16.02 -11.57 11.35
N THR A 240 -15.92 -11.66 10.04
CA THR A 240 -15.78 -10.52 9.13
C THR A 240 -17.10 -9.73 9.09
N GLY A 241 -17.02 -8.41 9.28
CA GLY A 241 -18.18 -7.51 9.17
C GLY A 241 -18.71 -7.40 7.74
N ASP A 242 -19.82 -6.70 7.54
CA ASP A 242 -20.48 -6.61 6.22
C ASP A 242 -19.62 -5.91 5.16
N ASN A 243 -18.79 -4.95 5.56
CA ASN A 243 -17.80 -4.29 4.70
C ASN A 243 -16.38 -4.87 4.87
N GLY A 244 -16.25 -5.98 5.58
CA GLY A 244 -14.97 -6.58 5.89
C GLY A 244 -14.33 -7.29 4.71
N LEU A 245 -13.01 -7.23 4.66
CA LEU A 245 -12.21 -7.97 3.70
C LEU A 245 -11.81 -9.32 4.30
N VAL A 246 -11.75 -10.33 3.44
CA VAL A 246 -11.34 -11.69 3.78
C VAL A 246 -9.94 -11.93 3.24
N ARG A 247 -9.03 -12.44 4.08
CA ARG A 247 -7.68 -12.84 3.66
C ARG A 247 -7.75 -14.14 2.88
N VAL A 248 -7.40 -14.08 1.59
CA VAL A 248 -7.42 -15.24 0.68
C VAL A 248 -6.02 -15.86 0.48
N ALA A 249 -4.95 -15.13 0.81
CA ALA A 249 -3.60 -15.66 0.86
C ALA A 249 -2.75 -14.93 1.92
N HIS A 250 -1.79 -15.65 2.52
CA HIS A 250 -0.84 -15.10 3.49
C HIS A 250 0.44 -15.95 3.52
N TRP A 251 1.60 -15.35 3.26
CA TRP A 251 2.88 -16.08 3.19
C TRP A 251 4.08 -15.17 3.46
N HIS A 252 5.23 -15.77 3.75
CA HIS A 252 6.52 -15.08 3.70
C HIS A 252 7.02 -15.03 2.25
N PRO A 253 7.34 -13.84 1.70
CA PRO A 253 7.88 -13.75 0.35
C PRO A 253 9.30 -14.32 0.30
N GLU A 254 9.72 -14.84 -0.85
CA GLU A 254 11.07 -15.37 -1.04
C GLU A 254 12.12 -14.26 -1.01
N ARG A 255 11.76 -13.06 -1.49
CA ARG A 255 12.62 -11.88 -1.57
C ARG A 255 11.85 -10.65 -1.12
N THR A 256 12.55 -9.76 -0.43
CA THR A 256 12.08 -8.42 -0.05
C THR A 256 13.28 -7.46 -0.03
N HIS A 257 13.04 -6.17 0.23
CA HIS A 257 14.09 -5.20 0.52
C HIS A 257 14.89 -5.59 1.77
N GLU A 258 16.15 -5.17 1.85
CA GLU A 258 17.04 -5.53 2.98
C GLU A 258 16.48 -5.17 4.36
N VAL A 259 15.68 -4.10 4.47
CA VAL A 259 15.06 -3.69 5.74
C VAL A 259 14.00 -4.71 6.24
N GLY A 260 13.44 -5.51 5.34
CA GLY A 260 12.49 -6.58 5.64
C GLY A 260 13.15 -7.90 6.04
N LYS A 261 14.49 -7.93 6.18
CA LYS A 261 15.27 -9.10 6.59
C LYS A 261 15.89 -8.87 7.96
N ASP A 262 16.14 -9.95 8.70
CA ASP A 262 16.95 -9.89 9.91
C ASP A 262 18.46 -9.92 9.62
N SER A 263 19.28 -9.93 10.67
CA SER A 263 20.75 -9.94 10.56
C SER A 263 21.32 -11.17 9.86
N ASP A 264 20.56 -12.27 9.82
CA ASP A 264 20.96 -13.52 9.16
C ASP A 264 20.46 -13.58 7.72
N GLY A 265 19.80 -12.51 7.23
CA GLY A 265 19.21 -12.43 5.90
C GLY A 265 17.85 -13.13 5.80
N THR A 266 17.28 -13.59 6.91
CA THR A 266 15.97 -14.26 6.92
C THR A 266 14.87 -13.21 6.69
N VAL A 267 13.99 -13.46 5.72
CA VAL A 267 12.84 -12.60 5.44
C VAL A 267 11.89 -12.60 6.64
N ARG A 268 11.54 -11.40 7.11
CA ARG A 268 10.60 -11.17 8.21
C ARG A 268 9.27 -10.57 7.75
N ASP A 269 9.27 -9.95 6.58
CA ASP A 269 8.05 -9.44 5.94
C ASP A 269 7.06 -10.58 5.67
N TRP A 270 5.78 -10.21 5.65
CA TRP A 270 4.71 -11.07 5.16
C TRP A 270 4.03 -10.39 3.98
N VAL A 271 3.39 -11.19 3.13
CA VAL A 271 2.48 -10.70 2.11
C VAL A 271 1.12 -11.32 2.34
N SER A 272 0.07 -10.52 2.27
CA SER A 272 -1.32 -10.97 2.31
C SER A 272 -2.12 -10.43 1.13
N ILE A 273 -3.08 -11.23 0.67
CA ILE A 273 -4.08 -10.83 -0.35
C ILE A 273 -5.46 -10.88 0.30
N TRP A 274 -6.23 -9.82 0.08
CA TRP A 274 -7.57 -9.61 0.64
C TRP A 274 -8.57 -9.29 -0.47
N CYS A 275 -9.82 -9.67 -0.30
CA CYS A 275 -10.94 -9.26 -1.16
C CYS A 275 -12.19 -9.02 -0.32
N HIS A 276 -13.22 -8.41 -0.90
CA HIS A 276 -14.53 -8.34 -0.25
C HIS A 276 -15.10 -9.75 -0.01
N LYS A 277 -15.89 -9.91 1.05
CA LYS A 277 -16.63 -11.14 1.35
C LYS A 277 -17.63 -11.51 0.26
#